data_AF-A0A4Y8YSX5-F1
#
_entry.id   AF-A0A4Y8YSX5-F1
#
_cell.length_a   1.000
_cell.length_b   1.000
_cell.length_c   1.000
_cell.angle_alpha   90.00
_cell.angle_beta   90.00
_cell.angle_gamma   90.00
#
_symmetry.space_group_name_H-M   'P 1'
#
loop_
_entity.id
_entity.type
_entity.pdbx_description
1 polymer ?
#
loop_
_entity_poly.entity_id
_entity_poly.type
_entity_poly.pdbx_seq_one_letter_code
_entity_poly.pdbx_strand_id
1 'polypeptide(L)'
;MGLLGQQNHPDLVAAVNDAFTAIVSAGKPFGVNAFDTGRADFYTEDGARFLLVGADAAILARGQKHWPNAVSKAARTFPTAIDQPLQRGQRTIAFGLSVPHPYRQHVLRVG
;
A
#
# COMPACT_ATOMS: atom_id res chain seq x y z
N MET A 1 25.29 -16.49 -2.74
CA MET A 1 25.17 -16.08 -1.33
C MET A 1 24.18 -16.94 -0.53
N GLY A 2 23.02 -17.34 -1.06
CA GLY A 2 22.13 -18.29 -0.35
C GLY A 2 21.30 -17.69 0.80
N LEU A 3 21.22 -16.35 0.85
CA LEU A 3 20.67 -15.57 1.97
C LEU A 3 19.26 -15.02 1.65
N LEU A 4 18.35 -15.86 1.14
CA LEU A 4 17.01 -15.42 0.77
C LEU A 4 16.24 -14.90 1.99
N GLY A 5 15.70 -13.68 1.90
CA GLY A 5 14.98 -13.02 2.99
C GLY A 5 15.87 -12.44 4.10
N GLN A 6 17.20 -12.61 4.03
CA GLN A 6 18.14 -12.17 5.06
C GLN A 6 18.88 -10.88 4.63
N GLN A 7 18.12 -9.81 4.37
CA GLN A 7 18.67 -8.55 3.81
C GLN A 7 19.75 -7.90 4.69
N ASN A 8 19.70 -8.14 6.00
CA ASN A 8 20.64 -7.57 6.98
C ASN A 8 21.81 -8.51 7.32
N HIS A 9 21.95 -9.65 6.63
CA HIS A 9 23.04 -10.58 6.92
C HIS A 9 24.41 -9.91 6.67
N PRO A 10 25.39 -10.02 7.59
CA PRO A 10 26.68 -9.33 7.49
C PRO A 10 27.39 -9.55 6.15
N ASP A 11 27.45 -10.80 5.67
CA ASP A 11 28.10 -11.10 4.38
C ASP A 11 27.41 -10.44 3.18
N LEU A 12 26.08 -10.29 3.23
CA LEU A 12 25.33 -9.62 2.18
C LEU A 12 25.59 -8.10 2.23
N VAL A 13 25.62 -7.52 3.43
CA VAL A 13 25.92 -6.10 3.63
C VAL A 13 27.34 -5.78 3.18
N ALA A 14 28.32 -6.60 3.53
CA ALA A 14 29.71 -6.44 3.11
C ALA A 14 29.83 -6.46 1.57
N ALA A 15 29.23 -7.46 0.92
CA ALA A 15 29.25 -7.56 -0.54
C ALA A 15 28.56 -6.37 -1.24
N VAL A 16 27.50 -5.82 -0.65
CA VAL A 16 26.81 -4.63 -1.16
C VAL A 16 27.68 -3.37 -1.01
N ASN A 17 28.36 -3.20 0.13
CA ASN A 17 29.26 -2.07 0.36
C ASN A 17 30.49 -2.10 -0.57
N ASP A 18 31.02 -3.30 -0.85
CA ASP A 18 32.08 -3.48 -1.85
C ASP A 18 31.61 -3.05 -3.24
N ALA A 19 30.36 -3.36 -3.60
CA ALA A 19 29.77 -2.93 -4.87
C ALA A 19 29.62 -1.40 -4.94
N PHE A 20 29.23 -0.73 -3.85
CA PHE A 20 29.17 0.73 -3.81
C PHE A 20 30.54 1.36 -4.05
N THR A 21 31.58 0.85 -3.39
CA THR A 21 32.96 1.30 -3.55
C THR A 21 33.42 1.17 -5.01
N ALA A 22 33.10 0.06 -5.66
CA ALA A 22 33.43 -0.17 -7.06
C ALA A 22 32.67 0.78 -8.01
N ILE A 23 31.38 1.03 -7.77
CA ILE A 23 30.55 1.95 -8.58
C ILE A 23 31.09 3.38 -8.47
N VAL A 24 31.40 3.84 -7.26
CA VAL A 24 31.97 5.17 -7.00
C VAL A 24 33.34 5.30 -7.66
N SER A 25 34.19 4.28 -7.55
CA SER A 25 35.50 4.25 -8.21
C SER A 25 35.42 4.32 -9.74
N ALA A 26 34.30 3.87 -10.33
CA ALA A 26 33.99 4.02 -11.75
C ALA A 26 33.38 5.40 -12.11
N GLY A 27 33.30 6.34 -11.16
CA GLY A 27 32.74 7.68 -11.36
C GLY A 27 31.22 7.71 -11.57
N LYS A 28 30.51 6.65 -11.15
CA LYS A 28 29.07 6.50 -11.38
C LYS A 28 28.29 6.71 -10.08
N PRO A 29 27.10 7.31 -10.12
CA PRO A 29 26.21 7.34 -8.98
C PRO A 29 25.63 5.94 -8.73
N PHE A 30 25.44 5.59 -7.46
CA PHE A 30 24.70 4.39 -7.07
C PHE A 30 23.45 4.76 -6.28
N GLY A 31 22.60 3.77 -6.07
CA GLY A 31 21.43 3.91 -5.22
C GLY A 31 20.81 2.57 -4.88
N VAL A 32 19.88 2.60 -3.93
CA VAL A 32 19.52 1.42 -3.13
C VAL A 32 18.02 1.37 -2.89
N ASN A 33 17.45 0.17 -2.89
CA ASN A 33 16.12 -0.08 -2.35
C ASN A 33 16.20 -0.14 -0.81
N ALA A 34 16.04 1.00 -0.15
CA ALA A 34 16.06 1.16 1.30
C ALA A 34 14.66 0.94 1.91
N PHE A 35 14.14 -0.28 1.84
CA PHE A 35 12.83 -0.62 2.44
C PHE A 35 12.85 -0.63 3.97
N ASP A 36 14.04 -0.78 4.56
CA ASP A 36 14.26 -0.49 5.98
C ASP A 36 14.49 1.00 6.15
N THR A 37 13.47 1.70 6.66
CA THR A 37 13.52 3.14 6.87
C THR A 37 14.60 3.55 7.87
N GLY A 38 15.02 2.65 8.77
CA GLY A 38 16.13 2.92 9.69
C GLY A 38 17.51 2.88 9.04
N ARG A 39 17.61 2.41 7.79
CA ARG A 39 18.88 2.33 7.04
C ARG A 39 19.01 3.35 5.90
N ALA A 40 17.94 4.09 5.59
CA ALA A 40 17.96 5.09 4.53
C ALA A 40 19.02 6.18 4.78
N ASP A 41 19.20 6.60 6.03
CA ASP A 41 20.19 7.61 6.42
C ASP A 41 21.61 7.09 6.20
N PHE A 42 21.91 5.85 6.61
CA PHE A 42 23.21 5.21 6.36
C PHE A 42 23.57 5.16 4.87
N TYR A 43 22.63 4.79 4.00
CA TYR A 43 22.90 4.78 2.56
C TYR A 43 23.14 6.18 1.99
N THR A 44 22.51 7.20 2.57
CA THR A 44 22.74 8.60 2.19
C THR A 44 24.15 9.04 2.59
N GLU A 45 24.59 8.68 3.80
CA GLU A 45 25.95 8.94 4.29
C GLU A 45 27.03 8.22 3.44
N ASP A 46 26.76 7.00 2.99
CA ASP A 46 27.64 6.24 2.08
C ASP A 46 27.67 6.79 0.64
N GLY A 47 26.88 7.83 0.35
CA GLY A 47 26.90 8.54 -0.93
C GLY A 47 25.88 8.06 -1.96
N ALA A 48 24.83 7.35 -1.54
CA ALA A 48 23.73 6.99 -2.43
C ALA A 48 23.08 8.26 -3.00
N ARG A 49 22.88 8.27 -4.32
CA ARG A 49 22.29 9.40 -5.06
C ARG A 49 20.80 9.20 -5.33
N PHE A 50 20.31 7.97 -5.21
CA PHE A 50 18.90 7.63 -5.34
C PHE A 50 18.51 6.54 -4.33
N LEU A 51 17.38 6.73 -3.65
CA LEU A 51 16.84 5.76 -2.69
C LEU A 51 15.40 5.40 -3.07
N LEU A 52 15.13 4.10 -3.20
CA LEU A 52 13.77 3.58 -3.27
C LEU A 52 13.33 3.13 -1.88
N VAL A 53 12.52 3.95 -1.22
CA VAL A 53 12.04 3.71 0.15
C VAL A 53 10.72 2.94 0.21
N GLY A 54 10.09 2.68 -0.93
CA GLY A 54 8.80 1.99 -1.00
C GLY A 54 8.55 1.36 -2.35
N ALA A 55 7.77 0.28 -2.34
CA ALA A 55 7.23 -0.37 -3.53
C ALA A 55 5.71 -0.32 -3.48
N ASP A 56 5.07 -0.06 -4.63
CA ASP A 56 3.62 0.01 -4.78
C ASP A 56 2.92 -1.27 -4.29
N ALA A 57 3.42 -2.45 -4.68
CA ALA A 57 2.90 -3.74 -4.24
C ALA A 57 2.98 -3.90 -2.72
N ALA A 58 4.06 -3.42 -2.10
CA ALA A 58 4.22 -3.47 -0.65
C ALA A 58 3.29 -2.48 0.07
N ILE A 59 3.05 -1.30 -0.53
CA ILE A 59 2.11 -0.30 0.01
C ILE A 59 0.67 -0.83 -0.10
N LEU A 60 0.29 -1.37 -1.26
CA LEU A 60 -1.04 -1.95 -1.49
C LEU A 60 -1.30 -3.14 -0.56
N ALA A 61 -0.36 -4.08 -0.44
CA ALA A 61 -0.50 -5.23 0.45
C ALA A 61 -0.66 -4.80 1.93
N ARG A 62 0.05 -3.76 2.37
CA ARG A 62 -0.11 -3.19 3.73
C ARG A 62 -1.46 -2.49 3.90
N GLY A 63 -1.91 -1.74 2.90
CA GLY A 63 -3.23 -1.08 2.89
C GLY A 63 -4.38 -2.10 2.96
N GLN A 64 -4.28 -3.21 2.23
CA GLN A 64 -5.26 -4.29 2.25
C GLN A 64 -5.44 -4.93 3.63
N LYS A 65 -4.42 -4.96 4.50
CA LYS A 65 -4.56 -5.51 5.86
C LYS A 65 -5.61 -4.78 6.71
N HIS A 66 -5.91 -3.52 6.39
CA HIS A 66 -6.89 -2.70 7.10
C HIS A 66 -8.28 -2.75 6.46
N TRP A 67 -8.38 -3.30 5.25
CA TRP A 67 -9.63 -3.45 4.50
C TRP A 67 -10.72 -4.26 5.24
N PRO A 68 -10.42 -5.38 5.95
CA PRO A 68 -11.45 -6.14 6.66
C PRO A 68 -12.17 -5.32 7.74
N ASN A 69 -11.46 -4.42 8.42
CA ASN A 69 -12.04 -3.55 9.45
C ASN A 69 -12.94 -2.47 8.83
N ALA A 70 -12.57 -1.95 7.66
CA ALA A 70 -13.37 -0.97 6.92
C ALA A 70 -14.68 -1.59 6.39
N VAL A 71 -14.61 -2.79 5.80
CA VAL A 71 -15.80 -3.51 5.32
C VAL A 71 -16.71 -3.91 6.47
N SER A 72 -16.14 -4.42 7.59
CA SER A 72 -16.93 -4.80 8.77
C SER A 72 -17.65 -3.62 9.43
N LYS A 73 -17.09 -2.41 9.32
CA LYS A 73 -17.75 -1.17 9.79
C LYS A 73 -18.83 -0.73 8.82
N ALA A 74 -18.54 -0.70 7.52
CA ALA A 74 -19.53 -0.35 6.49
C ALA A 74 -20.74 -1.30 6.53
N ALA A 75 -20.51 -2.61 6.58
CA ALA A 75 -21.55 -3.65 6.63
C ALA A 75 -22.50 -3.51 7.85
N ARG A 76 -22.02 -3.01 8.99
CA ARG A 76 -22.86 -2.73 10.18
C ARG A 76 -23.70 -1.46 10.06
N THR A 77 -23.33 -0.55 9.15
CA THR A 77 -24.00 0.74 8.99
C THR A 77 -25.05 0.72 7.87
N PHE A 78 -25.12 -0.37 7.09
CA PHE A 78 -26.24 -0.60 6.17
C PHE A 78 -27.40 -1.20 6.97
N PRO A 79 -28.52 -0.48 7.19
CA PRO A 79 -29.73 -1.12 7.65
C PRO A 79 -30.14 -2.15 6.58
N THR A 80 -30.41 -3.37 7.02
CA THR A 80 -30.93 -4.49 6.24
C THR A 80 -32.34 -4.14 5.72
N ALA A 81 -32.45 -3.19 4.79
CA ALA A 81 -33.70 -2.83 4.13
C ALA A 81 -34.17 -3.91 3.14
N ILE A 82 -33.37 -4.96 2.96
CA ILE A 82 -33.63 -6.13 2.12
C ILE A 82 -34.71 -7.07 2.68
N ASP A 83 -35.12 -6.92 3.95
CA ASP A 83 -36.20 -7.73 4.54
C ASP A 83 -37.60 -7.10 4.40
N GLN A 84 -37.73 -5.90 3.81
CA GLN A 84 -39.05 -5.36 3.49
C GLN A 84 -39.52 -5.90 2.14
N PRO A 85 -40.72 -6.50 2.05
CA PRO A 85 -41.22 -7.01 0.78
C PRO A 85 -41.36 -5.85 -0.23
N LEU A 86 -40.68 -5.99 -1.37
CA LEU A 86 -40.79 -5.05 -2.48
C LEU A 86 -42.25 -4.98 -2.93
N GLN A 87 -42.78 -3.76 -3.00
CA GLN A 87 -44.13 -3.52 -3.51
C GLN A 87 -44.18 -3.91 -4.99
N ARG A 88 -45.26 -4.58 -5.40
CA ARG A 88 -45.44 -5.12 -6.76
C ARG A 88 -45.27 -3.99 -7.80
N GLY A 89 -44.20 -4.05 -8.59
CA GLY A 89 -43.87 -3.05 -9.63
C GLY A 89 -42.48 -2.41 -9.50
N GLN A 90 -41.80 -2.55 -8.36
CA GLN A 90 -40.47 -1.97 -8.15
C GLN A 90 -39.34 -2.96 -8.53
N ARG A 91 -38.39 -2.52 -9.37
CA ARG A 91 -37.10 -3.20 -9.57
C ARG A 91 -35.99 -2.30 -9.02
N THR A 92 -35.18 -2.80 -8.10
CA THR A 92 -33.97 -2.09 -7.64
C THR A 92 -32.74 -2.82 -8.15
N ILE A 93 -31.96 -2.19 -9.03
CA ILE A 93 -30.57 -2.58 -9.28
C ILE A 93 -29.72 -1.55 -8.56
N ALA A 94 -29.16 -1.92 -7.40
CA ALA A 94 -28.28 -1.06 -6.62
C ALA A 94 -26.81 -1.42 -6.89
N PHE A 95 -26.10 -0.61 -7.66
CA PHE A 95 -24.64 -0.55 -7.65
C PHE A 95 -24.24 0.78 -7.00
N GLY A 96 -23.66 0.72 -5.81
CA GLY A 96 -23.21 1.91 -5.08
C GLY A 96 -21.88 1.67 -4.40
N LEU A 97 -20.78 2.10 -5.04
CA LEU A 97 -19.50 2.27 -4.37
C LEU A 97 -19.59 3.60 -3.58
N SER A 98 -19.73 3.54 -2.26
CA SER A 98 -19.83 4.73 -1.42
C SER A 98 -18.42 5.24 -1.08
N VAL A 99 -18.05 6.39 -1.66
CA VAL A 99 -16.94 7.23 -1.16
C VAL A 99 -17.50 8.22 -0.14
N PRO A 100 -16.83 8.45 0.99
CA PRO A 100 -17.32 9.37 2.02
C PRO A 100 -17.31 10.82 1.50
N HIS A 101 -18.47 11.47 1.50
CA HIS A 101 -18.62 12.91 1.24
C HIS A 101 -19.55 13.53 2.30
N PRO A 102 -19.27 14.75 2.80
CA PRO A 102 -19.93 15.32 3.98
C PRO A 102 -21.30 15.99 3.74
N TYR A 103 -21.96 15.81 2.60
CA TYR A 103 -23.27 16.46 2.33
C TYR A 103 -24.41 15.45 2.12
N ARG A 104 -25.56 15.75 2.74
CA ARG A 104 -26.80 14.94 2.78
C ARG A 104 -27.17 14.34 1.43
N GLN A 105 -27.44 13.03 1.42
CA GLN A 105 -27.99 12.37 0.25
C GLN A 105 -29.47 12.74 0.06
N HIS A 106 -29.82 13.22 -1.13
CA HIS A 106 -31.21 13.23 -1.61
C HIS A 106 -31.47 11.94 -2.36
N VAL A 107 -32.39 11.11 -1.85
CA VAL A 107 -32.89 9.94 -2.56
C VAL A 107 -33.90 10.42 -3.61
N LEU A 108 -33.53 10.40 -4.88
CA LEU A 108 -34.46 10.60 -5.99
C LEU A 108 -35.25 9.31 -6.22
N ARG A 109 -36.55 9.34 -5.90
CA ARG A 109 -37.52 8.33 -6.34
C ARG A 109 -38.01 8.73 -7.72
N VAL A 110 -37.74 7.90 -8.72
CA VAL A 110 -38.38 7.99 -10.04
C VAL A 110 -39.59 7.07 -10.02
N GLY A 111 -40.76 7.60 -10.36
CA GLY A 111 -42.03 6.87 -10.43
C GLY A 111 -42.15 6.02 -11.69
#